data_AF-A0A376TXT5-F1
#
_entry.id   AF-A0A376TXT5-F1
#
_cell.length_a   1.000
_cell.length_b   1.000
_cell.length_c   1.000
_cell.angle_alpha   90.00
_cell.angle_beta   90.00
_cell.angle_gamma   90.00
#
_symmetry.space_group_name_H-M   'P 1'
#
loop_
_entity.id
_entity.type
_entity.pdbx_description
1 polymer ?
#
loop_
_entity_poly.entity_id
_entity_poly.type
_entity_poly.pdbx_seq_one_letter_code
_entity_poly.pdbx_strand_id
1 'polypeptide(L)'
;MLSTLRRTLFALLACASFIVHAAAPDEITTAWPVNVGPLNPHLYTPNQMFAQSMVYEPLVKYQADGSVIPWLAKSWTHSEDGKTWTFTLRDDVKFSNGEPFDAEAAAENFRAVLDNRQRHAWLELANQIVDVKALSKTELQITLKSAYYPFLQELALPRPFRFIAPSQF
;
A
#
# COMPACT_ATOMS: atom_id res chain seq x y z
N MET A 1 -2.32 16.44 -77.75
CA MET A 1 -3.07 15.27 -77.26
C MET A 1 -2.24 14.63 -76.16
N LEU A 2 -2.27 15.16 -74.94
CA LEU A 2 -3.23 14.88 -73.86
C LEU A 2 -3.29 13.40 -73.47
N SER A 3 -2.96 13.16 -72.20
CA SER A 3 -3.52 12.11 -71.34
C SER A 3 -3.04 10.67 -71.57
N THR A 4 -2.12 10.21 -70.72
CA THR A 4 -2.22 8.94 -69.93
C THR A 4 -1.01 8.70 -69.01
N LEU A 5 -0.32 9.77 -68.58
CA LEU A 5 0.74 9.69 -67.55
C LEU A 5 0.12 9.82 -66.14
N ARG A 6 -0.67 8.84 -65.70
CA ARG A 6 -1.14 8.70 -64.31
C ARG A 6 -1.91 7.40 -64.19
N ARG A 7 -1.39 6.45 -63.41
CA ARG A 7 -2.07 5.30 -62.74
C ARG A 7 -1.29 3.99 -62.91
N THR A 8 -0.29 3.77 -62.06
CA THR A 8 -0.02 2.47 -61.39
C THR A 8 1.21 2.61 -60.49
N LEU A 9 1.11 3.48 -59.49
CA LEU A 9 2.06 3.59 -58.38
C LEU A 9 1.29 3.45 -57.07
N PHE A 10 0.68 2.29 -56.81
CA PHE A 10 0.02 1.99 -55.52
C PHE A 10 -0.18 0.47 -55.39
N ALA A 11 0.88 -0.27 -55.08
CA ALA A 11 0.76 -1.68 -54.64
C ALA A 11 1.98 -2.14 -53.79
N LEU A 12 2.63 -1.23 -53.09
CA LEU A 12 3.67 -1.56 -52.12
C LEU A 12 3.49 -0.62 -50.93
N LEU A 13 2.69 -0.99 -49.93
CA LEU A 13 2.70 -0.47 -48.54
C LEU A 13 1.41 -0.93 -47.82
N ALA A 14 1.23 -2.24 -47.69
CA ALA A 14 0.20 -2.79 -46.78
C ALA A 14 0.66 -4.11 -46.16
N CYS A 15 1.95 -4.20 -45.82
CA CYS A 15 2.40 -5.06 -44.73
C CYS A 15 2.93 -4.13 -43.65
N ALA A 16 2.02 -3.39 -43.02
CA ALA A 16 2.32 -2.82 -41.72
C ALA A 16 2.47 -4.03 -40.80
N SER A 17 3.73 -4.40 -40.55
CA SER A 17 4.09 -5.44 -39.60
C SER A 17 3.34 -5.17 -38.31
N PHE A 18 2.36 -6.02 -37.99
CA PHE A 18 1.96 -6.20 -36.62
C PHE A 18 3.18 -6.81 -35.93
N ILE A 19 4.07 -5.95 -35.44
CA ILE A 19 5.04 -6.36 -34.44
C ILE A 19 4.18 -6.68 -33.23
N VAL A 20 3.81 -7.95 -33.11
CA VAL A 20 3.37 -8.50 -31.83
C VAL A 20 4.58 -8.29 -30.93
N HIS A 21 4.51 -7.29 -30.07
CA HIS A 21 5.48 -7.12 -29.01
C HIS A 21 5.27 -8.32 -28.08
N ALA A 22 6.04 -9.38 -28.30
CA ALA A 22 6.10 -10.46 -27.33
C ALA A 22 6.56 -9.83 -26.01
N ALA A 23 5.82 -10.07 -24.93
CA ALA A 23 6.20 -9.65 -23.59
C ALA A 23 7.64 -10.10 -23.34
N ALA A 24 8.45 -9.23 -22.73
CA ALA A 24 9.80 -9.60 -22.34
C ALA A 24 9.73 -10.85 -21.42
N PRO A 25 10.74 -11.75 -21.43
CA PRO A 25 10.67 -13.00 -20.66
C PRO A 25 10.54 -12.80 -19.14
N ASP A 26 10.77 -11.58 -18.66
CA ASP A 26 10.63 -11.08 -17.29
C ASP A 26 9.33 -10.28 -17.05
N GLU A 27 8.46 -10.16 -18.06
CA GLU A 27 7.13 -9.57 -17.96
C GLU A 27 6.05 -10.65 -17.88
N ILE A 28 5.09 -10.46 -16.98
CA ILE A 28 3.95 -11.38 -16.83
C ILE A 28 2.63 -10.66 -17.15
N THR A 29 1.70 -11.39 -17.77
CA THR A 29 0.31 -10.95 -17.96
C THR A 29 -0.61 -11.88 -17.20
N THR A 30 -1.47 -11.32 -16.36
CA THR A 30 -2.51 -12.05 -15.61
C THR A 30 -3.87 -11.36 -15.79
N ALA A 31 -4.94 -11.98 -15.30
CA ALA A 31 -6.30 -11.46 -15.40
C ALA A 31 -6.95 -11.34 -14.01
N TRP A 32 -7.79 -10.32 -13.85
CA TRP A 32 -8.66 -10.15 -12.70
C TRP A 32 -10.07 -9.74 -13.18
N PRO A 33 -11.16 -10.14 -12.50
CA PRO A 33 -12.52 -9.84 -12.97
C PRO A 33 -12.86 -8.35 -13.09
N VAL A 34 -12.13 -7.48 -12.39
CA VAL A 34 -12.31 -6.02 -12.36
C VAL A 34 -10.97 -5.31 -12.28
N ASN A 35 -10.94 -4.01 -12.58
CA ASN A 35 -9.77 -3.18 -12.35
C ASN A 35 -9.39 -3.15 -10.85
N VAL A 36 -8.13 -2.81 -10.57
CA VAL A 36 -7.57 -2.78 -9.20
C VAL A 36 -8.15 -1.67 -8.31
N GLY A 37 -8.87 -0.71 -8.89
CA GLY A 37 -9.39 0.48 -8.21
C GLY A 37 -8.36 1.61 -8.15
N PRO A 38 -8.68 2.73 -7.46
CA PRO A 38 -7.77 3.87 -7.32
C PRO A 38 -6.59 3.61 -6.36
N LEU A 39 -6.55 2.42 -5.75
CA LEU A 39 -5.54 1.99 -4.78
C LEU A 39 -5.45 2.88 -3.53
N ASN A 40 -6.53 3.51 -3.07
CA ASN A 40 -6.47 4.20 -1.78
C ASN A 40 -6.22 3.17 -0.64
N PRO A 41 -5.12 3.28 0.16
CA PRO A 41 -4.78 2.28 1.19
C PRO A 41 -5.77 2.24 2.35
N HIS A 42 -6.51 3.32 2.55
CA HIS A 42 -7.42 3.54 3.68
C HIS A 42 -8.88 3.31 3.29
N LEU A 43 -9.18 2.85 2.07
CA LEU A 43 -10.54 2.59 1.62
C LEU A 43 -10.75 1.14 1.15
N TYR A 44 -12.03 0.82 0.98
CA TYR A 44 -12.52 -0.51 0.61
C TYR A 44 -12.83 -0.57 -0.89
N THR A 45 -13.90 -1.25 -1.29
CA THR A 45 -14.42 -1.25 -2.67
C THR A 45 -14.46 0.17 -3.24
N PRO A 46 -13.94 0.41 -4.47
CA PRO A 46 -13.55 -0.60 -5.47
C PRO A 46 -12.10 -1.13 -5.36
N ASN A 47 -11.32 -0.72 -4.35
CA ASN A 47 -9.93 -1.15 -4.20
C ASN A 47 -9.79 -2.65 -3.95
N GLN A 48 -8.95 -3.30 -4.76
CA GLN A 48 -8.64 -4.71 -4.64
C GLN A 48 -7.52 -4.93 -3.62
N MET A 49 -7.77 -5.78 -2.61
CA MET A 49 -6.85 -5.99 -1.49
C MET A 49 -5.48 -6.53 -1.92
N PHE A 50 -5.43 -7.38 -2.96
CA PHE A 50 -4.17 -7.92 -3.48
C PHE A 50 -3.30 -6.79 -4.04
N ALA A 51 -3.88 -5.85 -4.78
CA ALA A 51 -3.15 -4.73 -5.38
C ALA A 51 -2.76 -3.69 -4.33
N GLN A 52 -3.62 -3.42 -3.34
CA GLN A 52 -3.24 -2.64 -2.15
C GLN A 52 -2.03 -3.27 -1.45
N SER A 53 -1.97 -4.60 -1.37
CA SER A 53 -0.86 -5.31 -0.73
C SER A 53 0.42 -5.35 -1.57
N MET A 54 0.35 -5.08 -2.88
CA MET A 54 1.51 -4.93 -3.75
C MET A 54 2.16 -3.55 -3.64
N VAL A 55 1.38 -2.52 -3.30
CA VAL A 55 1.85 -1.13 -3.28
C VAL A 55 2.18 -0.64 -1.86
N TYR A 56 1.38 -1.02 -0.87
CA TYR A 56 1.50 -0.52 0.50
C TYR A 56 1.94 -1.61 1.45
N GLU A 57 2.72 -1.24 2.46
CA GLU A 57 3.30 -2.17 3.42
C GLU A 57 2.85 -1.89 4.87
N PRO A 58 2.75 -2.92 5.73
CA PRO A 58 2.36 -2.78 7.14
C PRO A 58 3.57 -2.54 8.07
N LEU A 59 3.31 -2.17 9.33
CA LEU A 59 4.35 -2.09 10.36
C LEU A 59 4.99 -3.46 10.63
N VAL A 60 4.16 -4.50 10.71
CA VAL A 60 4.54 -5.89 10.98
C VAL A 60 3.88 -6.81 9.96
N LYS A 61 4.51 -7.93 9.65
CA LYS A 61 4.04 -8.85 8.60
C LYS A 61 3.59 -10.18 9.19
N TYR A 62 2.38 -10.60 8.84
CA TYR A 62 1.82 -11.88 9.24
C TYR A 62 2.56 -13.05 8.55
N GLN A 63 2.70 -14.16 9.26
CA GLN A 63 3.37 -15.39 8.80
C GLN A 63 2.38 -16.56 8.70
N ALA A 64 2.77 -17.57 7.92
CA ALA A 64 1.95 -18.76 7.69
C ALA A 64 1.68 -19.59 8.96
N ASP A 65 2.55 -19.49 9.97
CA ASP A 65 2.40 -20.15 11.28
C ASP A 65 1.52 -19.36 12.27
N GLY A 66 0.98 -18.21 11.84
CA GLY A 66 0.15 -17.34 12.67
C GLY A 66 0.93 -16.28 13.46
N SER A 67 2.26 -16.32 13.42
CA SER A 67 3.12 -15.31 14.03
C SER A 67 3.16 -14.01 13.21
N VAL A 68 3.76 -12.99 13.80
CA VAL A 68 4.02 -11.70 13.16
C VAL A 68 5.51 -11.40 13.27
N ILE A 69 6.10 -10.88 12.20
CA ILE A 69 7.53 -10.52 12.15
C ILE A 69 7.71 -9.02 11.88
N PRO A 70 8.89 -8.47 12.23
CA PRO A 70 9.29 -7.13 11.81
C PRO A 70 9.12 -6.90 10.29
N TRP A 71 8.67 -5.69 9.94
CA TRP A 71 8.56 -5.23 8.56
C TRP A 71 9.02 -3.76 8.48
N LEU A 72 8.11 -2.79 8.32
CA LEU A 72 8.47 -1.36 8.40
C LEU A 72 8.88 -0.96 9.83
N ALA A 73 8.32 -1.61 10.85
CA ALA A 73 8.86 -1.59 12.20
C ALA A 73 9.91 -2.70 12.35
N LYS A 74 11.13 -2.33 12.73
CA LYS A 74 12.24 -3.28 12.96
C LYS A 74 12.21 -3.92 14.34
N SER A 75 11.58 -3.26 15.32
CA SER A 75 11.34 -3.77 16.67
C SER A 75 10.19 -3.02 17.33
N TRP A 76 9.66 -3.56 18.43
CA TRP A 76 8.69 -2.87 19.27
C TRP A 76 8.79 -3.33 20.72
N THR A 77 8.35 -2.47 21.62
CA THR A 77 8.13 -2.76 23.04
C THR A 77 6.72 -2.35 23.43
N HIS A 78 6.22 -2.85 24.55
CA HIS A 78 4.95 -2.39 25.11
C HIS A 78 5.03 -2.20 26.63
N SER A 79 4.16 -1.37 27.17
CA SER A 79 3.98 -1.20 28.61
C SER A 79 3.52 -2.50 29.28
N GLU A 80 3.74 -2.61 30.59
CA GLU A 80 3.33 -3.78 31.39
C GLU A 80 1.81 -4.04 31.31
N ASP A 81 1.01 -2.99 31.19
CA ASP A 81 -0.45 -3.09 31.03
C ASP A 81 -0.91 -3.40 29.59
N GLY A 82 0.03 -3.53 28.64
CA GLY A 82 -0.21 -3.88 27.25
C GLY A 82 -0.92 -2.82 26.40
N LYS A 83 -1.08 -1.59 26.90
CA LYS A 83 -1.85 -0.54 26.22
C LYS A 83 -1.01 0.43 25.40
N THR A 84 0.26 0.63 25.77
CA THR A 84 1.14 1.56 25.07
C THR A 84 2.21 0.79 24.34
N TRP A 85 2.26 0.92 23.02
CA TRP A 85 3.22 0.24 22.15
C TRP A 85 4.13 1.27 21.52
N THR A 86 5.44 1.02 21.54
CA THR A 86 6.42 1.87 20.87
C THR A 86 7.15 1.03 19.83
N PHE A 87 7.02 1.43 18.58
CA PHE A 87 7.64 0.79 17.42
C PHE A 87 8.87 1.59 17.02
N THR A 88 10.00 0.90 16.94
CA THR A 88 11.18 1.44 16.25
C THR A 88 11.06 1.12 14.77
N LEU A 89 10.95 2.14 13.95
CA LEU A 89 10.86 2.07 12.50
C LEU A 89 12.22 1.88 11.85
N ARG A 90 12.22 1.29 10.65
CA ARG A 90 13.37 1.33 9.75
C ARG A 90 13.69 2.76 9.34
N ASP A 91 14.97 3.06 9.15
CA ASP A 91 15.52 4.37 8.78
C ASP A 91 16.04 4.41 7.34
N ASP A 92 15.90 3.30 6.59
CA ASP A 92 16.36 3.12 5.22
C ASP A 92 15.22 3.03 4.20
N VAL A 93 13.97 3.21 4.63
CA VAL A 93 12.79 3.07 3.77
C VAL A 93 12.42 4.42 3.14
N LYS A 94 12.10 4.37 1.85
CA LYS A 94 11.53 5.49 1.09
C LYS A 94 10.26 5.04 0.40
N PHE A 95 9.32 5.95 0.26
CA PHE A 95 8.23 5.79 -0.69
C PHE A 95 8.78 5.74 -2.13
N SER A 96 7.98 5.22 -3.06
CA SER A 96 8.40 5.07 -4.46
C SER A 96 8.66 6.41 -5.18
N ASN A 97 8.14 7.52 -4.66
CA ASN A 97 8.44 8.89 -5.12
C ASN A 97 9.77 9.45 -4.57
N GLY A 98 10.47 8.71 -3.69
CA GLY A 98 11.73 9.09 -3.10
C GLY A 98 11.64 9.81 -1.75
N GLU A 99 10.44 10.15 -1.28
CA GLU A 99 10.22 10.72 0.06
C GLU A 99 10.54 9.68 1.14
N PRO A 100 11.06 10.09 2.31
CA PRO A 100 11.37 9.17 3.39
C PRO A 100 10.09 8.61 4.03
N PHE A 101 10.13 7.33 4.43
CA PHE A 101 9.17 6.79 5.39
C PHE A 101 9.75 6.96 6.80
N ASP A 102 9.05 7.70 7.65
CA ASP A 102 9.41 7.95 9.04
C ASP A 102 8.18 7.92 9.96
N ALA A 103 8.38 8.12 11.25
CA ALA A 103 7.30 8.03 12.23
C ALA A 103 6.23 9.12 12.06
N GLU A 104 6.60 10.28 11.49
CA GLU A 104 5.63 11.34 11.19
C GLU A 104 4.71 10.89 10.06
N ALA A 105 5.28 10.37 8.96
CA ALA A 105 4.48 9.82 7.87
C ALA A 105 3.58 8.66 8.34
N ALA A 106 4.07 7.82 9.24
CA ALA A 106 3.27 6.76 9.83
C ALA A 106 2.11 7.31 10.68
N ALA A 107 2.37 8.25 11.58
CA ALA A 107 1.35 8.88 12.42
C ALA A 107 0.27 9.60 11.60
N GLU A 108 0.68 10.32 10.55
CA GLU A 108 -0.23 11.00 9.62
C GLU A 108 -1.18 10.03 8.91
N ASN A 109 -0.70 8.83 8.53
CA ASN A 109 -1.57 7.79 7.96
C ASN A 109 -2.56 7.24 8.99
N PHE A 110 -2.14 6.98 10.23
CA PHE A 110 -3.06 6.59 11.29
C PHE A 110 -4.12 7.67 11.53
N ARG A 111 -3.72 8.95 11.56
CA ARG A 111 -4.66 10.07 11.67
C ARG A 111 -5.68 10.04 10.54
N ALA A 112 -5.24 9.94 9.28
CA ALA A 112 -6.14 9.87 8.12
C ALA A 112 -7.15 8.72 8.20
N VAL A 113 -6.73 7.54 8.66
CA VAL A 113 -7.62 6.39 8.89
C VAL A 113 -8.62 6.66 10.02
N LEU A 114 -8.15 7.19 11.14
CA LEU A 114 -8.95 7.40 12.35
C LEU A 114 -9.87 8.63 12.25
N ASP A 115 -9.59 9.58 11.35
CA ASP A 115 -10.51 10.66 10.96
C ASP A 115 -11.75 10.09 10.25
N ASN A 116 -11.63 8.90 9.64
CA ASN A 116 -12.74 8.15 9.04
C ASN A 116 -13.14 6.90 9.85
N ARG A 117 -12.92 6.90 11.17
CA ARG A 117 -13.07 5.72 12.05
C ARG A 117 -14.35 4.92 11.85
N GLN A 118 -15.49 5.59 11.63
CA GLN A 118 -16.78 4.93 11.41
C GLN A 118 -16.77 3.96 10.23
N ARG A 119 -16.03 4.26 9.16
CA ARG A 119 -15.88 3.37 8.01
C ARG A 119 -15.13 2.08 8.35
N HIS A 120 -14.34 2.11 9.41
CA HIS A 120 -13.49 1.03 9.90
C HIS A 120 -14.04 0.31 11.15
N ALA A 121 -15.27 0.63 11.58
CA ALA A 121 -15.84 0.11 12.83
C ALA A 121 -15.92 -1.43 12.91
N TRP A 122 -15.89 -2.14 11.77
CA TRP A 122 -15.85 -3.61 11.71
C TRP A 122 -14.51 -4.20 12.16
N LEU A 123 -13.43 -3.42 12.11
CA LEU A 123 -12.09 -3.80 12.54
C LEU A 123 -11.85 -3.23 13.93
N GLU A 124 -11.84 -4.08 14.94
CA GLU A 124 -11.86 -3.62 16.33
C GLU A 124 -10.60 -2.83 16.71
N LEU A 125 -9.45 -3.06 16.07
CA LEU A 125 -8.28 -2.19 16.25
C LEU A 125 -8.58 -0.71 15.95
N ALA A 126 -9.39 -0.41 14.93
CA ALA A 126 -9.81 0.96 14.65
C ALA A 126 -10.65 1.56 15.77
N ASN A 127 -11.31 0.75 16.59
CA ASN A 127 -12.03 1.19 17.79
C ASN A 127 -11.12 1.25 19.02
N GLN A 128 -10.03 0.47 19.05
CA GLN A 128 -9.09 0.38 20.17
C GLN A 128 -8.06 1.50 20.21
N ILE A 129 -7.60 2.02 19.07
CA ILE A 129 -6.56 3.06 19.04
C ILE A 129 -7.10 4.37 19.61
N VAL A 130 -6.44 4.88 20.66
CA VAL A 130 -6.72 6.16 21.32
C VAL A 130 -5.84 7.27 20.75
N ASP A 131 -4.55 7.01 20.62
CA ASP A 131 -3.53 8.00 20.26
C ASP A 131 -2.44 7.35 19.41
N VAL A 132 -1.91 8.11 18.44
CA VAL A 132 -0.74 7.73 17.63
C VAL A 132 0.14 8.96 17.47
N LYS A 133 1.41 8.85 17.82
CA LYS A 133 2.35 9.98 17.79
C LYS A 133 3.76 9.54 17.39
N ALA A 134 4.41 10.38 16.61
CA ALA A 134 5.85 10.31 16.39
C ALA A 134 6.58 10.87 17.62
N LEU A 135 7.35 10.03 18.31
CA LEU A 135 8.23 10.47 19.41
C LEU A 135 9.57 10.97 18.89
N SER A 136 10.01 10.43 17.75
CA SER A 136 11.20 10.84 17.00
C SER A 136 11.03 10.41 15.54
N LYS A 137 12.02 10.64 14.68
CA LYS A 137 11.99 10.16 13.29
C LYS A 137 11.76 8.65 13.16
N THR A 138 12.23 7.85 14.12
CA THR A 138 12.16 6.39 14.05
C THR A 138 11.31 5.77 15.15
N GLU A 139 10.69 6.55 16.03
CA GLU A 139 9.92 6.03 17.16
C GLU A 139 8.45 6.43 17.01
N LEU A 140 7.60 5.45 16.76
CA LEU A 140 6.14 5.62 16.66
C LEU A 140 5.48 5.01 17.89
N GLN A 141 4.76 5.82 18.66
CA GLN A 141 3.97 5.32 19.80
C GLN A 141 2.50 5.22 19.43
N ILE A 142 1.88 4.09 19.76
CA ILE A 142 0.45 3.83 19.62
C ILE A 142 -0.11 3.48 21.01
N THR A 143 -1.17 4.18 21.42
CA THR A 143 -1.87 3.93 22.68
C THR A 143 -3.25 3.34 22.41
N LEU A 144 -3.58 2.27 23.12
CA LEU A 144 -4.83 1.51 22.98
C LEU A 144 -5.72 1.69 24.21
N LYS A 145 -7.04 1.49 24.06
CA LYS A 145 -8.00 1.48 25.17
C LYS A 145 -7.75 0.30 26.14
N SER A 146 -7.33 -0.83 25.60
CA SER A 146 -7.11 -2.08 26.33
C SER A 146 -5.88 -2.84 25.82
N ALA A 147 -5.48 -3.89 26.53
CA ALA A 147 -4.47 -4.85 26.06
C ALA A 147 -5.06 -5.73 24.94
N TYR A 148 -5.23 -5.14 23.75
CA TYR A 148 -5.92 -5.78 22.64
C TYR A 148 -5.04 -6.84 21.97
N TYR A 149 -5.25 -8.11 22.30
CA TYR A 149 -4.39 -9.22 21.86
C TYR A 149 -4.18 -9.33 20.33
N PRO A 150 -5.16 -9.04 19.44
CA PRO A 150 -4.97 -9.14 17.99
C PRO A 150 -4.22 -7.96 17.38
N PHE A 151 -3.72 -7.02 18.19
CA PHE A 151 -3.17 -5.74 17.74
C PHE A 151 -2.19 -5.89 16.57
N LEU A 152 -1.17 -6.75 16.72
CA LEU A 152 -0.15 -6.92 15.69
C LEU A 152 -0.70 -7.63 14.45
N GLN A 153 -1.60 -8.60 14.61
CA GLN A 153 -2.24 -9.29 13.49
C GLN A 153 -3.11 -8.34 12.67
N GLU A 154 -3.87 -7.45 13.32
CA GLU A 154 -4.72 -6.47 12.63
C GLU A 154 -3.90 -5.36 11.95
N LEU A 155 -2.76 -4.97 12.52
CA LEU A 155 -1.79 -4.10 11.84
C LEU A 155 -1.18 -4.74 10.57
N ALA A 156 -1.12 -6.07 10.51
CA ALA A 156 -0.55 -6.78 9.37
C ALA A 156 -1.51 -6.92 8.17
N LEU A 157 -2.79 -6.59 8.35
CA LEU A 157 -3.81 -6.74 7.31
C LEU A 157 -3.49 -5.88 6.06
N PRO A 158 -4.08 -6.22 4.90
CA PRO A 158 -3.93 -5.43 3.67
C PRO A 158 -4.37 -3.95 3.78
N ARG A 159 -5.28 -3.65 4.72
CA ARG A 159 -5.87 -2.33 4.97
C ARG A 159 -6.55 -2.33 6.35
N PRO A 160 -6.80 -1.17 6.98
CA PRO A 160 -6.48 0.18 6.51
C PRO A 160 -5.11 0.69 6.98
N PHE A 161 -4.41 -0.02 7.88
CA PHE A 161 -3.19 0.48 8.52
C PHE A 161 -1.92 0.20 7.69
N ARG A 162 -1.90 0.73 6.47
CA ARG A 162 -0.71 0.78 5.60
C ARG A 162 -0.46 2.20 5.10
N PHE A 163 0.74 2.43 4.59
CA PHE A 163 1.27 3.79 4.47
C PHE A 163 1.37 4.26 3.04
N ILE A 164 0.69 5.36 2.73
CA ILE A 164 0.95 6.19 1.55
C ILE A 164 1.80 7.39 1.95
N ALA A 165 2.58 7.91 0.99
CA ALA A 165 3.29 9.17 1.16
C ALA A 165 2.32 10.28 1.56
N PRO A 166 2.52 11.00 2.69
CA PRO A 166 1.61 12.05 3.13
C PRO A 166 1.42 13.19 2.12
N SER A 167 2.37 13.35 1.19
CA SER A 167 2.26 14.31 0.08
C SER A 167 1.10 14.00 -0.90
N GLN A 168 0.46 12.82 -0.78
CA GLN A 168 -0.61 12.33 -1.64
C GLN A 168 -1.99 12.34 -0.94
N PHE A 169 -2.11 12.98 0.22
CA PHE A 169 -3.38 13.16 0.91
C PHE A 169 -4.34 14.11 0.17
#